data_AF-A0AAP1EFJ6-F1
#
_entry.id   AF-A0AAP1EFJ6-F1
#
_cell.length_a   1.000
_cell.length_b   1.000
_cell.length_c   1.000
_cell.angle_alpha   90.00
_cell.angle_beta   90.00
_cell.angle_gamma   90.00
#
_symmetry.space_group_name_H-M   'P 1'
#
loop_
_entity.id
_entity.type
_entity.pdbx_description
1 polymer ?
#
loop_
_entity_poly.entity_id
_entity_poly.type
_entity_poly.pdbx_seq_one_letter_code
_entity_poly.pdbx_strand_id
1 'polypeptide(L)'
;MFYPHSVYKEYGQYLDEMDINKMYDEIVENPRIRKSKGNARKLLEQLAILRSESGYPYVMFADNVNKVHPNEHISKVKFSNLC
;
A
#
# COMPACT_ATOMS: atom_id res chain seq x y z
N MET A 1 -8.10 -2.61 -4.53
CA MET A 1 -6.74 -2.89 -5.03
C MET A 1 -6.58 -2.25 -6.41
N PHE A 2 -5.43 -1.65 -6.68
CA PHE A 2 -5.15 -0.93 -7.93
C PHE A 2 -4.14 -1.69 -8.78
N TYR A 3 -4.18 -1.48 -10.09
CA TYR A 3 -3.15 -1.97 -11.00
C TYR A 3 -2.08 -0.86 -11.15
N PRO A 4 -0.84 -1.03 -10.65
CA PRO A 4 0.12 0.07 -10.55
C PRO A 4 0.50 0.69 -11.89
N HIS A 5 0.57 -0.10 -12.96
CA HIS A 5 0.93 0.41 -14.27
C HIS A 5 -0.14 1.36 -14.86
N SER A 6 -1.43 1.13 -14.58
CA SER A 6 -2.47 2.08 -15.02
C SER A 6 -2.42 3.39 -14.24
N VAL A 7 -2.00 3.35 -12.97
CA VAL A 7 -1.76 4.56 -12.17
C VAL A 7 -0.58 5.35 -12.72
N TYR A 8 0.53 4.68 -13.04
CA TYR A 8 1.71 5.32 -13.63
C TYR A 8 1.42 5.96 -14.99
N LYS A 9 0.65 5.29 -15.86
CA LYS A 9 0.24 5.87 -17.16
C LYS A 9 -0.60 7.13 -17.01
N GLU A 10 -1.41 7.19 -15.96
CA GLU A 10 -2.35 8.29 -15.73
C GLU A 10 -1.68 9.49 -15.06
N TYR A 11 -0.86 9.26 -14.03
CA TYR A 11 -0.30 10.33 -13.20
C TYR A 11 1.20 10.58 -13.42
N GLY A 12 1.89 9.74 -14.20
CA GLY A 12 3.35 9.82 -14.39
C GLY A 12 4.17 9.49 -13.14
N GLN A 13 3.53 9.08 -12.05
CA GLN A 13 4.15 8.74 -10.76
C GLN A 13 3.82 7.30 -10.38
N TYR A 14 4.79 6.61 -9.77
CA TYR A 14 4.56 5.25 -9.26
C TYR A 14 3.60 5.30 -8.07
N LEU A 15 2.67 4.34 -8.00
CA LEU A 15 1.70 4.21 -6.92
C LEU A 15 2.37 4.16 -5.53
N ASP A 16 3.57 3.56 -5.45
CA ASP A 16 4.36 3.41 -4.22
C ASP A 16 4.97 4.74 -3.71
N GLU A 17 5.08 5.76 -4.57
CA GLU A 17 5.55 7.10 -4.20
C GLU A 17 4.38 8.06 -3.86
N MET A 18 3.14 7.62 -4.06
CA MET A 18 1.95 8.44 -3.81
C MET A 18 1.51 8.36 -2.35
N ASP A 19 0.93 9.45 -1.85
CA ASP A 19 0.25 9.46 -0.56
C ASP A 19 -1.15 8.85 -0.70
N ILE A 20 -1.26 7.54 -0.46
CA ILE A 20 -2.53 6.80 -0.61
C ILE A 20 -3.63 7.35 0.29
N ASN A 21 -3.32 7.87 1.48
CA ASN A 21 -4.34 8.43 2.35
C ASN A 21 -5.03 9.66 1.72
N LYS A 22 -4.32 10.40 0.87
CA LYS A 22 -4.87 11.55 0.13
C LYS A 22 -5.43 11.16 -1.24
N MET A 23 -4.76 10.25 -1.94
CA MET A 23 -5.07 9.91 -3.32
C MET A 23 -6.10 8.79 -3.47
N TYR A 24 -6.47 8.08 -2.40
CA TYR A 24 -7.29 6.87 -2.51
C TYR A 24 -8.61 7.13 -3.24
N ASP A 25 -9.39 8.13 -2.80
CA ASP A 25 -10.70 8.42 -3.40
C ASP A 25 -10.59 8.89 -4.85
N GLU A 26 -9.61 9.75 -5.15
CA GLU A 26 -9.33 10.22 -6.52
C GLU A 26 -8.99 9.05 -7.47
N ILE A 27 -8.12 8.13 -7.03
CA ILE A 27 -7.73 6.95 -7.81
C ILE A 27 -8.92 5.96 -7.91
N VAL A 28 -9.76 5.85 -6.88
CA VAL A 28 -10.97 5.03 -6.89
C VAL A 28 -12.02 5.58 -7.85
N GLU A 29 -12.12 6.88 -8.02
CA GLU A 29 -13.09 7.49 -8.94
C GLU A 29 -12.60 7.50 -10.39
N ASN A 30 -11.30 7.61 -10.62
CA ASN A 30 -10.74 7.72 -11.98
C ASN A 30 -11.02 6.45 -12.84
N PRO A 31 -11.79 6.55 -13.93
CA PRO A 31 -12.19 5.40 -14.76
C PRO A 31 -11.04 4.86 -15.62
N ARG A 32 -9.97 5.64 -15.86
CA ARG A 32 -8.78 5.21 -16.61
C ARG A 32 -7.90 4.25 -15.81
N ILE A 33 -8.12 4.17 -14.49
CA ILE A 33 -7.37 3.31 -13.59
C ILE A 33 -8.07 1.97 -13.46
N ARG A 34 -7.36 0.91 -13.86
CA ARG A 34 -7.84 -0.46 -13.64
C ARG A 34 -7.74 -0.76 -12.15
N LYS A 35 -8.81 -1.35 -11.60
CA LYS A 35 -8.96 -1.64 -10.17
C LYS A 35 -9.76 -2.92 -9.94
N SER A 36 -9.51 -3.56 -8.81
CA SER A 36 -10.23 -4.76 -8.34
C SER A 36 -10.76 -4.52 -6.92
N LYS A 37 -12.00 -4.93 -6.68
CA LYS A 37 -12.63 -4.84 -5.36
C LYS A 37 -12.24 -6.04 -4.51
N GLY A 38 -11.98 -5.78 -3.23
CA GLY A 38 -11.69 -6.81 -2.22
C GLY A 38 -12.31 -6.42 -0.89
N ASN A 39 -12.53 -7.38 -0.01
CA ASN A 39 -13.02 -7.14 1.34
C ASN A 39 -11.83 -7.00 2.29
N ALA A 40 -11.66 -5.82 2.89
CA ALA A 40 -10.53 -5.54 3.78
C ALA A 40 -10.49 -6.46 5.02
N ARG A 41 -11.65 -6.80 5.59
CA ARG A 41 -11.74 -7.68 6.76
C ARG A 41 -11.27 -9.09 6.41
N LYS A 42 -11.75 -9.65 5.29
CA LYS A 42 -11.32 -10.98 4.83
C LYS A 42 -9.82 -11.03 4.54
N LEU A 43 -9.25 -9.95 4.00
CA LEU A 43 -7.81 -9.86 3.78
C LEU A 43 -7.03 -9.91 5.11
N LEU A 44 -7.49 -9.19 6.13
CA LEU A 44 -6.86 -9.23 7.46
C LEU A 44 -7.00 -10.60 8.14
N GLU A 45 -8.15 -11.27 7.98
CA GLU A 45 -8.35 -12.65 8.44
C GLU A 45 -7.36 -13.61 7.77
N GLN A 46 -7.20 -13.51 6.44
CA GLN A 46 -6.23 -14.34 5.70
C GLN A 46 -4.79 -14.09 6.14
N LEU A 47 -4.40 -12.82 6.39
CA LEU A 47 -3.08 -12.49 6.94
C LEU A 47 -2.85 -13.11 8.32
N ALA A 48 -3.88 -13.14 9.18
CA ALA A 48 -3.78 -13.75 10.50
C ALA A 48 -3.61 -15.28 10.43
N ILE A 49 -4.33 -15.94 9.52
CA ILE A 49 -4.22 -17.38 9.28
C ILE A 49 -2.81 -17.73 8.81
N LEU A 50 -2.31 -17.09 7.75
CA LEU A 50 -0.97 -17.36 7.20
C LEU A 50 0.14 -17.16 8.24
N ARG A 51 0.02 -16.11 9.06
CA ARG A 51 0.97 -15.85 10.16
C ARG A 51 0.94 -16.91 11.24
N SER A 52 -0.24 -17.47 11.51
CA SER A 52 -0.38 -18.57 12.47
C SER A 52 0.25 -19.85 11.95
N GLU A 53 0.18 -20.10 10.64
CA GLU A 53 0.74 -21.28 9.99
C GLU A 53 2.26 -21.24 9.83
N SER A 54 2.82 -20.07 9.47
CA SER A 54 4.21 -19.96 9.00
C SER A 54 5.05 -18.89 9.69
N GLY A 55 4.45 -18.04 10.54
CA GLY A 55 5.07 -16.84 11.07
C GLY A 55 5.12 -15.65 10.08
N TYR A 56 4.89 -15.89 8.78
CA TYR A 56 4.84 -14.89 7.71
C TYR A 56 3.42 -14.70 7.19
N PRO A 57 3.09 -13.55 6.56
CA PRO A 57 3.96 -12.42 6.25
C PRO A 57 4.23 -11.47 7.42
N TYR A 58 5.36 -10.76 7.37
CA TYR A 58 5.57 -9.59 8.22
C TYR A 58 4.59 -8.49 7.84
N VAL A 59 4.11 -7.77 8.85
CA VAL A 59 3.19 -6.66 8.66
C VAL A 59 3.87 -5.39 9.13
N MET A 60 4.05 -4.46 8.20
CA MET A 60 4.54 -3.12 8.46
C MET A 60 3.35 -2.15 8.44
N PHE A 61 3.15 -1.40 9.52
CA PHE A 61 2.23 -0.27 9.52
C PHE A 61 2.98 0.97 9.01
N ALA A 62 2.95 1.18 7.69
CA ALA A 62 3.76 2.19 7.00
C ALA A 62 3.61 3.61 7.60
N ASP A 63 2.40 4.02 7.95
CA ASP A 63 2.16 5.35 8.54
C ASP A 63 2.72 5.48 9.96
N ASN A 64 2.71 4.41 10.76
CA ASN A 64 3.35 4.44 12.08
C ASN A 64 4.86 4.64 11.98
N VAL A 65 5.49 4.06 10.95
CA VAL A 65 6.92 4.24 10.67
C VAL A 65 7.19 5.66 10.15
N ASN A 66 6.44 6.10 9.15
CA ASN A 66 6.69 7.38 8.48
C ASN A 66 6.30 8.59 9.33
N LYS A 67 5.35 8.46 10.27
CA LYS A 67 4.96 9.55 11.19
C LYS A 67 6.10 10.11 12.03
N VAL A 68 7.12 9.29 12.31
CA VAL A 68 8.30 9.67 13.12
C VAL A 68 9.59 9.58 12.32
N HIS A 69 9.51 9.45 10.99
CA HIS A 69 10.67 9.31 10.14
C HIS A 69 11.31 10.68 9.84
N PRO A 70 12.57 10.93 10.25
CA PRO A 70 13.19 12.26 10.08
C PRO A 70 13.56 12.59 8.63
N ASN A 71 13.69 11.59 7.76
CA ASN A 71 14.17 11.75 6.40
C ASN A 71 13.07 11.63 5.34
N GLU A 72 11.82 11.97 5.69
CA GLU A 72 10.69 11.93 4.75
C GLU A 72 10.93 12.79 3.50
N HIS A 73 11.72 13.87 3.63
CA HIS A 73 12.14 14.73 2.52
C HIS A 73 12.97 14.01 1.45
N ILE A 74 13.58 12.86 1.76
CA ILE A 74 14.28 11.99 0.81
C ILE A 74 13.27 11.02 0.19
N SER A 75 12.60 10.24 1.04
CA SER A 75 11.53 9.31 0.65
C SER A 75 10.80 8.78 1.88
N LYS A 76 9.58 8.28 1.67
CA LYS A 76 8.91 7.43 2.68
C LYS A 76 9.58 6.06 2.77
N VAL A 77 9.57 5.46 3.95
CA VAL A 77 9.89 4.05 4.15
C VAL A 77 8.76 3.21 3.54
N LYS A 78 9.09 2.37 2.56
CA LYS A 78 8.13 1.63 1.72
C LYS A 78 8.08 0.12 2.01
N PHE A 79 9.16 -0.45 2.54
CA PHE A 79 9.25 -1.86 2.94
C PHE A 79 10.36 -2.07 3.99
N SER A 80 10.53 -3.31 4.46
CA SER A 80 11.56 -3.71 5.46
C SER A 80 12.36 -4.93 4.99
N ASN A 81 13.43 -5.25 5.72
CA ASN A 81 14.26 -6.44 5.55
C ASN A 81 13.66 -7.69 6.23
N LEU A 82 14.40 -8.81 6.12
CA LEU A 82 14.14 -10.04 6.87
C LEU A 82 14.44 -9.83 8.36
N CYS A 83 13.41 -9.95 9.20
CA CYS A 83 13.44 -9.71 10.66
C CYS A 83 14.10 -8.37 11.05
#